data_AF-A0A7H8IPR7-F1
#
_entry.id   AF-A0A7H8IPR7-F1
#
_cell.length_a   1.000
_cell.length_b   1.000
_cell.length_c   1.000
_cell.angle_alpha   90.00
_cell.angle_beta   90.00
_cell.angle_gamma   90.00
#
_symmetry.space_group_name_H-M   'P 1'
#
loop_
_entity.id
_entity.type
_entity.pdbx_description
1 polymer ?
#
loop_
_entity_poly.entity_id
_entity_poly.type
_entity_poly.pdbx_seq_one_letter_code
_entity_poly.pdbx_strand_id
1 'polypeptide(L)'
;MPGPAGSTSTPGPIPDPAKAPAHGLVPAPRRTWATLSGGEGPLLDEHTRIEARPGTERVARWLRATVGAATGLPLAPHGPGDGDGDADGGGGRVLLRLDPDLERRLGPEGHRVVVDDRGTVVEGGSETGVFWGAQTFRQLLGPDAFRRAPIDPARHQWRLPALGVEDAPRFRWRGLMLDVARHFMPKDGVFAYVDLLAAHKLNVLHLHLTDDQGWRLEIRRYPKLTEVGGWRPRTKLGHRASPLWDPRPHGGHYTQDDIREIVAYAAERHITVVPEIDIPGHSGAAIAAYPELGNSDVVDTASLGVLTTWRTNPNVLSPTDNTLRFYENVLEEVLELFPGTFVHLGGDECPKDQWKASPAAQARIRDLGLANEDELQSWFIRHFGLWLRERGRRLIGWDEILEGGTERAGGLAPGTAVASWRGYAGGIAAARSGHDVVMCPEQQVYFDHRQAAGDDEPVPIGYVRTLEDVYRFEPVPPQLGEAEAGHVLGAQANVWTEVMEDRRRVDYQTFPRLAAFAEVVWSALPPSPERDFTEFEGRMAAHYARLDALGVSYRPPTGPRPWQRRPGILGRPLDGSPPFV
;
A
#
# COMPACT_ATOMS: atom_id res chain seq x y z
N MET A 1 44.63 59.89 -2.88
CA MET A 1 44.53 58.82 -1.86
C MET A 1 43.98 59.49 -0.60
N PRO A 2 42.73 59.24 -0.15
CA PRO A 2 42.04 57.94 -0.09
C PRO A 2 40.68 57.91 -0.84
N GLY A 3 40.17 56.71 -1.14
CA GLY A 3 38.90 56.47 -1.83
C GLY A 3 37.73 56.22 -0.88
N PRO A 4 36.47 56.36 -1.33
CA PRO A 4 35.29 56.09 -0.53
C PRO A 4 34.96 54.59 -0.53
N ALA A 5 34.74 54.04 0.67
CA ALA A 5 34.30 52.67 0.88
C ALA A 5 32.81 52.52 0.53
N GLY A 6 32.50 51.66 -0.44
CA GLY A 6 31.14 51.21 -0.74
C GLY A 6 30.70 50.13 0.25
N SER A 7 29.64 50.41 1.01
CA SER A 7 28.92 49.43 1.82
C SER A 7 28.11 48.52 0.89
N THR A 8 28.46 47.24 0.82
CA THR A 8 27.64 46.20 0.21
C THR A 8 26.80 45.56 1.30
N SER A 9 25.52 45.94 1.37
CA SER A 9 24.54 45.27 2.23
C SER A 9 24.14 43.93 1.60
N THR A 10 24.68 42.83 2.11
CA THR A 10 24.12 41.50 1.90
C THR A 10 22.70 41.45 2.47
N PRO A 11 21.69 40.99 1.72
CA PRO A 11 20.34 40.83 2.27
C PRO A 11 20.39 39.77 3.38
N GLY A 12 19.91 40.14 4.56
CA GLY A 12 19.81 39.23 5.70
C GLY A 12 18.81 38.08 5.43
N PRO A 13 18.87 37.01 6.24
CA PRO A 13 17.94 35.89 6.12
C PRO A 13 16.49 36.37 6.25
N ILE A 14 15.64 35.91 5.33
CA ILE A 14 14.19 36.14 5.36
C ILE A 14 13.65 35.54 6.68
N PRO A 15 12.87 36.29 7.49
CA PRO A 15 12.30 35.77 8.73
C PRO A 15 11.39 34.56 8.45
N ASP A 16 11.47 33.55 9.31
CA ASP A 16 10.66 32.34 9.21
C ASP A 16 9.17 32.72 9.39
N PRO A 17 8.29 32.54 8.38
CA PRO A 17 6.89 32.90 8.49
C PRO A 17 6.20 32.09 9.58
N ALA A 18 5.25 32.71 10.29
CA ALA A 18 4.48 32.06 11.35
C ALA A 18 3.77 30.79 10.84
N LYS A 19 3.85 29.71 11.64
CA LYS A 19 3.24 28.40 11.35
C LYS A 19 1.72 28.53 11.25
N ALA A 20 1.14 28.19 10.10
CA ALA A 20 -0.31 28.14 9.90
C ALA A 20 -0.88 26.80 10.41
N PRO A 21 -2.15 26.74 10.90
CA PRO A 21 -2.77 25.47 11.28
C PRO A 21 -2.78 24.51 10.08
N ALA A 22 -2.63 23.20 10.32
CA ALA A 22 -2.50 22.21 9.24
C ALA A 22 -3.82 21.93 8.49
N HIS A 23 -4.88 22.74 8.64
CA HIS A 23 -6.18 22.64 7.95
C HIS A 23 -6.76 21.21 7.86
N GLY A 24 -6.54 20.38 8.89
CA GLY A 24 -7.02 19.00 8.89
C GLY A 24 -6.36 18.10 7.85
N LEU A 25 -5.19 18.44 7.31
CA LEU A 25 -4.47 17.63 6.31
C LEU A 25 -3.99 16.31 6.93
N VAL A 26 -4.22 15.20 6.23
CA VAL A 26 -3.74 13.87 6.62
C VAL A 26 -3.26 13.14 5.36
N PRO A 27 -1.99 12.73 5.26
CA PRO A 27 -0.89 12.98 6.21
C PRO A 27 -0.58 14.46 6.45
N ALA A 28 -0.08 14.79 7.65
CA ALA A 28 0.42 16.11 7.98
C ALA A 28 1.63 16.49 7.11
N PRO A 29 1.65 17.67 6.48
CA PRO A 29 2.79 18.08 5.68
C PRO A 29 3.99 18.43 6.57
N ARG A 30 5.21 18.37 6.00
CA ARG A 30 6.44 18.79 6.69
C ARG A 30 6.38 20.24 7.17
N ARG A 31 5.85 21.17 6.36
CA ARG A 31 5.77 22.59 6.70
C ARG A 31 4.53 23.26 6.11
N THR A 32 3.93 24.15 6.91
CA THR A 32 2.87 25.08 6.51
C THR A 32 3.20 26.50 6.93
N TRP A 33 2.83 27.50 6.13
CA TRP A 33 2.97 28.92 6.47
C TRP A 33 1.81 29.74 5.93
N ALA A 34 1.50 30.85 6.58
CA ALA A 34 0.51 31.81 6.08
C ALA A 34 1.10 32.62 4.91
N THR A 35 0.32 32.84 3.86
CA THR A 35 0.66 33.80 2.81
C THR A 35 0.21 35.20 3.21
N LEU A 36 0.71 36.23 2.53
CA LEU A 36 0.47 37.64 2.88
C LEU A 36 -0.99 38.10 2.69
N SER A 37 -1.85 37.24 2.14
CA SER A 37 -3.21 37.54 1.68
C SER A 37 -4.29 37.53 2.76
N GLY A 38 -3.95 37.62 4.05
CA GLY A 38 -4.95 37.76 5.13
C GLY A 38 -5.83 36.54 5.41
N GLY A 39 -5.46 35.35 4.93
CA GLY A 39 -6.08 34.06 5.29
C GLY A 39 -7.12 33.49 4.32
N GLU A 40 -7.70 34.31 3.43
CA GLU A 40 -8.58 33.83 2.37
C GLU A 40 -7.85 33.77 1.02
N GLY A 41 -7.86 32.59 0.40
CA GLY A 41 -7.24 32.34 -0.90
C GLY A 41 -8.20 32.64 -2.06
N PRO A 42 -7.78 32.27 -3.29
CA PRO A 42 -8.52 32.56 -4.50
C PRO A 42 -9.84 31.78 -4.54
N LEU A 43 -10.81 32.34 -5.25
CA LEU A 43 -12.06 31.69 -5.59
C LEU A 43 -11.86 30.88 -6.86
N LEU A 44 -12.26 29.60 -6.84
CA LEU A 44 -12.38 28.79 -8.04
C LEU A 44 -13.83 28.78 -8.53
N ASP A 45 -14.00 28.95 -9.83
CA ASP A 45 -15.26 29.12 -10.54
C ASP A 45 -15.19 28.56 -11.99
N GLU A 46 -16.21 28.79 -12.81
CA GLU A 46 -16.26 28.35 -14.20
C GLU A 46 -15.17 28.97 -15.10
N HIS A 47 -14.60 30.10 -14.68
CA HIS A 47 -13.52 30.79 -15.37
C HIS A 47 -12.14 30.31 -14.93
N THR A 48 -12.07 29.47 -13.91
CA THR A 48 -10.81 28.89 -13.44
C THR A 48 -10.15 28.03 -14.52
N ARG A 49 -8.82 28.18 -14.66
CA ARG A 49 -8.01 27.46 -15.65
C ARG A 49 -6.86 26.71 -15.02
N ILE A 50 -6.50 25.56 -15.60
CA ILE A 50 -5.30 24.80 -15.24
C ILE A 50 -4.22 25.06 -16.29
N GLU A 51 -3.11 25.63 -15.87
CA GLU A 51 -1.92 25.78 -16.67
C GLU A 51 -0.94 24.65 -16.37
N ALA A 52 -0.82 23.72 -17.31
CA ALA A 52 0.13 22.61 -17.22
C ALA A 52 1.42 22.97 -17.95
N ARG A 53 2.53 23.08 -17.22
CA ARG A 53 3.87 23.18 -17.82
C ARG A 53 4.38 21.79 -18.24
N PRO A 54 5.39 21.70 -19.12
CA PRO A 54 5.88 20.42 -19.64
C PRO A 54 6.17 19.40 -18.53
N GLY A 55 5.65 18.18 -18.69
CA GLY A 55 5.81 17.09 -17.73
C GLY A 55 4.74 17.03 -16.63
N THR A 56 3.68 17.86 -16.72
CA THR A 56 2.57 17.88 -15.74
C THR A 56 1.20 17.59 -16.36
N GLU A 57 1.16 17.24 -17.65
CA GLU A 57 -0.06 17.14 -18.45
C GLU A 57 -1.00 16.03 -17.95
N ARG A 58 -0.45 14.90 -17.46
CA ARG A 58 -1.29 13.83 -16.89
C ARG A 58 -1.90 14.23 -15.56
N VAL A 59 -1.15 14.91 -14.68
CA VAL A 59 -1.70 15.44 -13.43
C VAL A 59 -2.79 16.48 -13.70
N ALA A 60 -2.61 17.35 -14.70
CA ALA A 60 -3.64 18.29 -15.13
C ALA A 60 -4.91 17.57 -15.62
N ARG A 61 -4.75 16.49 -16.41
CA ARG A 61 -5.88 15.65 -16.85
C ARG A 61 -6.58 14.99 -15.68
N TRP A 62 -5.82 14.45 -14.73
CA TRP A 62 -6.36 13.84 -13.51
C TRP A 62 -7.14 14.85 -12.66
N LEU A 63 -6.62 16.06 -12.46
CA LEU A 63 -7.30 17.14 -11.73
C LEU A 63 -8.62 17.51 -12.41
N ARG A 64 -8.64 17.68 -13.74
CA ARG A 64 -9.90 17.94 -14.46
C ARG A 64 -10.91 16.82 -14.30
N ALA A 65 -10.47 15.56 -14.43
CA ALA A 65 -11.36 14.41 -14.32
C ALA A 65 -11.88 14.19 -12.89
N THR A 66 -11.05 14.47 -11.89
CA THR A 66 -11.35 14.15 -10.48
C THR A 66 -11.94 15.34 -9.74
N VAL A 67 -11.24 16.48 -9.72
CA VAL A 67 -11.72 17.70 -9.07
C VAL A 67 -12.85 18.31 -9.87
N GLY A 68 -12.75 18.37 -11.20
CA GLY A 68 -13.84 18.90 -12.04
C GLY A 68 -15.14 18.11 -11.90
N ALA A 69 -15.08 16.77 -11.81
CA ALA A 69 -16.26 15.95 -11.54
C ALA A 69 -16.87 16.20 -10.15
N ALA A 70 -16.04 16.42 -9.13
CA ALA A 70 -16.49 16.69 -7.77
C ALA A 70 -17.09 18.10 -7.62
N THR A 71 -16.51 19.10 -8.31
CA THR A 71 -16.88 20.51 -8.15
C THR A 71 -17.88 21.02 -9.18
N GLY A 72 -18.03 20.33 -10.31
CA GLY A 72 -18.79 20.80 -11.46
C GLY A 72 -18.06 21.86 -12.30
N LEU A 73 -16.81 22.20 -11.93
CA LEU A 73 -16.02 23.19 -12.65
C LEU A 73 -15.34 22.55 -13.88
N PRO A 74 -15.30 23.24 -15.03
CA PRO A 74 -14.66 22.71 -16.24
C PRO A 74 -13.14 22.60 -16.10
N LEU A 75 -12.53 23.49 -15.31
CA LEU A 75 -11.08 23.58 -15.10
C LEU A 75 -10.29 23.53 -16.42
N ALA A 76 -10.76 24.31 -17.41
CA ALA A 76 -10.26 24.24 -18.77
C ALA A 76 -8.76 24.53 -18.86
N PRO A 77 -8.04 23.97 -19.85
CA PRO A 77 -6.62 24.28 -20.04
C PRO A 77 -6.39 25.78 -20.26
N HIS A 78 -5.34 26.33 -19.65
CA HIS A 78 -4.87 27.69 -19.92
C HIS A 78 -4.14 27.73 -21.28
N GLY A 79 -4.54 28.63 -22.17
CA GLY A 79 -4.01 28.78 -23.53
C GLY A 79 -3.16 30.04 -23.75
N PRO A 80 -2.45 30.15 -24.89
CA PRO A 80 -1.52 31.26 -25.20
C PRO A 80 -2.13 32.67 -25.31
N GLY A 81 -3.45 32.81 -25.15
CA GLY A 81 -4.16 34.09 -25.17
C GLY A 81 -4.97 34.36 -23.89
N ASP A 82 -4.90 33.46 -22.91
CA ASP A 82 -5.46 33.69 -21.59
C ASP A 82 -4.48 34.60 -20.83
N GLY A 83 -4.96 35.72 -20.27
CA GLY A 83 -4.12 36.58 -19.44
C GLY A 83 -3.66 35.88 -18.15
N ASP A 84 -2.57 36.34 -17.54
CA ASP A 84 -2.03 35.81 -16.26
C ASP A 84 -2.97 36.02 -15.04
N GLY A 85 -4.21 36.47 -15.27
CA GLY A 85 -5.19 36.87 -14.27
C GLY A 85 -5.00 38.33 -13.88
N ASP A 86 -5.79 39.23 -14.46
CA ASP A 86 -5.95 40.57 -13.90
C ASP A 86 -6.77 40.46 -12.59
N ALA A 87 -6.41 41.27 -11.60
CA ALA A 87 -7.07 41.34 -10.29
C ALA A 87 -8.58 41.69 -10.36
N ASP A 88 -9.08 42.14 -11.52
CA ASP A 88 -10.48 42.47 -11.80
C ASP A 88 -11.21 41.44 -12.70
N GLY A 89 -10.54 40.34 -13.08
CA GLY A 89 -10.97 39.38 -14.10
C GLY A 89 -11.38 37.99 -13.60
N GLY A 90 -12.16 37.89 -12.51
CA GLY A 90 -13.07 36.78 -12.20
C GLY A 90 -12.55 35.36 -11.88
N GLY A 91 -11.63 34.78 -12.67
CA GLY A 91 -11.30 33.34 -12.59
C GLY A 91 -9.95 33.02 -11.96
N GLY A 92 -9.91 32.07 -11.03
CA GLY A 92 -8.66 31.59 -10.40
C GLY A 92 -7.72 30.86 -11.38
N ARG A 93 -6.41 30.95 -11.18
CA ARG A 93 -5.40 30.21 -11.95
C ARG A 93 -4.78 29.08 -11.11
N VAL A 94 -4.69 27.87 -11.69
CA VAL A 94 -3.97 26.73 -11.09
C VAL A 94 -2.77 26.37 -11.98
N LEU A 95 -1.57 26.74 -11.56
CA LEU A 95 -0.32 26.44 -12.26
C LEU A 95 0.28 25.13 -11.75
N LEU A 96 0.57 24.19 -12.65
CA LEU A 96 1.34 22.97 -12.39
C LEU A 96 2.71 23.08 -13.06
N ARG A 97 3.80 22.89 -12.31
CA ARG A 97 5.15 22.87 -12.90
C ARG A 97 6.13 21.98 -12.16
N LEU A 98 7.17 21.56 -12.89
CA LEU A 98 8.34 20.93 -12.31
C LEU A 98 9.29 22.00 -11.78
N ASP A 99 9.96 21.71 -10.66
CA ASP A 99 11.01 22.54 -10.09
C ASP A 99 12.24 21.68 -9.75
N PRO A 100 13.33 21.77 -10.54
CA PRO A 100 14.58 21.05 -10.28
C PRO A 100 15.21 21.37 -8.91
N ASP A 101 14.93 22.53 -8.33
CA ASP A 101 15.44 22.91 -7.01
C ASP A 101 14.66 22.18 -5.91
N LEU A 102 13.36 21.91 -6.11
CA LEU A 102 12.60 21.03 -5.23
C LEU A 102 13.11 19.59 -5.32
N GLU A 103 13.39 19.10 -6.53
CA GLU A 103 13.93 17.73 -6.71
C GLU A 103 15.23 17.55 -5.92
N ARG A 104 16.17 18.50 -6.01
CA ARG A 104 17.44 18.41 -5.29
C ARG A 104 17.30 18.50 -3.77
N ARG A 105 16.32 19.27 -3.25
CA ARG A 105 16.14 19.46 -1.79
C ARG A 105 15.27 18.39 -1.14
N LEU A 106 14.23 17.95 -1.84
CA LEU A 106 13.14 17.14 -1.28
C LEU A 106 12.96 15.79 -1.98
N GLY A 107 13.70 15.55 -3.06
CA GLY A 107 13.59 14.35 -3.88
C GLY A 107 12.47 14.43 -4.93
N PRO A 108 12.33 13.38 -5.76
CA PRO A 108 11.38 13.36 -6.88
C PRO A 108 9.91 13.42 -6.44
N GLU A 109 9.59 12.92 -5.25
CA GLU A 109 8.23 12.98 -4.69
C GLU A 109 7.97 14.23 -3.85
N GLY A 110 8.95 15.13 -3.70
CA GLY A 110 8.81 16.37 -2.97
C GLY A 110 8.00 17.41 -3.75
N HIS A 111 7.22 18.22 -3.03
CA HIS A 111 6.31 19.18 -3.64
C HIS A 111 6.09 20.43 -2.80
N ARG A 112 5.58 21.47 -3.46
CA ARG A 112 5.18 22.73 -2.85
C ARG A 112 3.82 23.16 -3.40
N VAL A 113 2.92 23.58 -2.52
CA VAL A 113 1.61 24.16 -2.89
C VAL A 113 1.54 25.55 -2.31
N VAL A 114 1.36 26.57 -3.13
CA VAL A 114 1.19 27.96 -2.67
C VAL A 114 -0.17 28.46 -3.16
N VAL A 115 -0.95 28.97 -2.21
CA VAL A 115 -2.28 29.55 -2.44
C VAL A 115 -2.28 30.99 -1.93
N ASP A 116 -2.44 31.94 -2.83
CA ASP A 116 -2.46 33.37 -2.53
C ASP A 116 -3.46 34.14 -3.41
N ASP A 117 -3.42 35.46 -3.35
CA ASP A 117 -4.28 36.37 -4.11
C ASP A 117 -4.08 36.29 -5.63
N ARG A 118 -2.99 35.68 -6.10
CA ARG A 118 -2.67 35.51 -7.53
C ARG A 118 -3.10 34.14 -8.07
N GLY A 119 -3.50 33.22 -7.19
CA GLY A 119 -3.97 31.89 -7.58
C GLY A 119 -3.34 30.76 -6.78
N THR A 120 -3.27 29.60 -7.41
CA THR A 120 -2.66 28.39 -6.85
C THR A 120 -1.49 27.93 -7.71
N VAL A 121 -0.35 27.67 -7.09
CA VAL A 121 0.82 27.07 -7.73
C VAL A 121 1.12 25.73 -7.07
N VAL A 122 1.17 24.66 -7.86
CA VAL A 122 1.59 23.32 -7.45
C VAL A 122 2.89 22.98 -8.17
N GLU A 123 3.95 22.83 -7.40
CA GLU A 123 5.30 22.53 -7.88
C GLU A 123 5.73 21.16 -7.36
N GLY A 124 6.47 20.40 -8.17
CA GLY A 124 7.02 19.11 -7.76
C GLY A 124 8.43 18.89 -8.29
N GLY A 125 9.23 18.11 -7.56
CA GLY A 125 10.55 17.67 -8.04
C GLY A 125 10.46 16.75 -9.26
N SER A 126 9.35 16.01 -9.38
CA SER A 126 8.97 15.27 -10.58
C SER A 126 7.45 15.35 -10.75
N GLU A 127 6.93 14.71 -11.80
CA GLU A 127 5.48 14.56 -11.99
C GLU A 127 4.80 13.91 -10.77
N THR A 128 5.45 12.94 -10.12
CA THR A 128 4.94 12.31 -8.89
C THR A 128 4.81 13.31 -7.75
N GLY A 129 5.78 14.22 -7.58
CA GLY A 129 5.68 15.31 -6.61
C GLY A 129 4.50 16.23 -6.93
N VAL A 130 4.32 16.62 -8.20
CA VAL A 130 3.16 17.44 -8.60
C VAL A 130 1.84 16.73 -8.28
N PHE A 131 1.77 15.40 -8.49
CA PHE A 131 0.59 14.61 -8.13
C PHE A 131 0.30 14.62 -6.62
N TRP A 132 1.32 14.48 -5.76
CA TRP A 132 1.14 14.58 -4.31
C TRP A 132 0.74 16.00 -3.86
N GLY A 133 1.26 17.03 -4.52
CA GLY A 133 0.81 18.41 -4.35
C GLY A 133 -0.65 18.59 -4.76
N ALA A 134 -1.08 17.96 -5.85
CA ALA A 134 -2.47 17.96 -6.31
C ALA A 134 -3.42 17.26 -5.32
N GLN A 135 -2.99 16.19 -4.65
CA GLN A 135 -3.75 15.58 -3.56
C GLN A 135 -3.89 16.52 -2.35
N THR A 136 -2.82 17.25 -1.98
CA THR A 136 -2.90 18.27 -0.94
C THR A 136 -3.86 19.40 -1.34
N PHE A 137 -3.77 19.90 -2.57
CA PHE A 137 -4.72 20.87 -3.13
C PHE A 137 -6.17 20.37 -3.02
N ARG A 138 -6.43 19.11 -3.37
CA ARG A 138 -7.76 18.49 -3.22
C ARG A 138 -8.23 18.45 -1.77
N GLN A 139 -7.35 18.17 -0.80
CA GLN A 139 -7.69 18.24 0.63
C GLN A 139 -8.03 19.66 1.11
N LEU A 140 -7.37 20.68 0.56
CA LEU A 140 -7.64 22.09 0.86
C LEU A 140 -9.00 22.59 0.34
N LEU A 141 -9.52 21.98 -0.73
CA LEU A 141 -10.90 22.23 -1.20
C LEU A 141 -11.98 21.65 -0.29
N GLY A 142 -11.59 20.80 0.67
CA GLY A 142 -12.49 20.17 1.63
C GLY A 142 -13.07 18.83 1.18
N PRO A 143 -13.93 18.21 2.00
CA PRO A 143 -14.43 16.85 1.78
C PRO A 143 -15.18 16.65 0.47
N ASP A 144 -15.95 17.64 0.02
CA ASP A 144 -16.78 17.51 -1.17
C ASP A 144 -15.96 17.34 -2.46
N ALA A 145 -14.70 17.81 -2.47
CA ALA A 145 -13.77 17.57 -3.58
C ALA A 145 -13.38 16.08 -3.74
N PHE A 146 -13.78 15.22 -2.80
CA PHE A 146 -13.59 13.77 -2.86
C PHE A 146 -14.79 12.99 -3.41
N ARG A 147 -15.90 13.66 -3.71
CA ARG A 147 -17.08 13.06 -4.35
C ARG A 147 -16.79 12.76 -5.84
N ARG A 148 -17.67 11.97 -6.45
CA ARG A 148 -17.66 11.69 -7.91
C ARG A 148 -18.64 12.56 -8.71
N ALA A 149 -19.44 13.38 -8.02
CA ALA A 149 -20.40 14.32 -8.60
C ALA A 149 -20.64 15.49 -7.62
N PRO A 150 -21.09 16.67 -8.09
CA PRO A 150 -21.39 17.81 -7.23
C PRO A 150 -22.57 17.54 -6.29
N ILE A 151 -22.47 17.99 -5.03
CA ILE A 151 -23.58 17.89 -4.05
C ILE A 151 -24.69 18.90 -4.36
N ASP A 152 -24.30 20.13 -4.70
CA ASP A 152 -25.19 21.19 -5.11
C ASP A 152 -24.78 21.63 -6.53
N PRO A 153 -25.57 21.30 -7.55
CA PRO A 153 -25.31 21.74 -8.93
C PRO A 153 -25.27 23.26 -9.08
N ALA A 154 -25.86 24.03 -8.16
CA ALA A 154 -25.82 25.50 -8.16
C ALA A 154 -24.57 26.08 -7.48
N ARG A 155 -23.78 25.26 -6.77
CA ARG A 155 -22.51 25.69 -6.17
C ARG A 155 -21.42 25.74 -7.24
N HIS A 156 -21.25 26.91 -7.83
CA HIS A 156 -20.20 27.16 -8.82
C HIS A 156 -18.95 27.81 -8.24
N GLN A 157 -18.86 27.95 -6.91
CA GLN A 157 -17.78 28.67 -6.25
C GLN A 157 -17.14 27.85 -5.13
N TRP A 158 -15.80 27.78 -5.16
CA TRP A 158 -14.97 27.02 -4.23
C TRP A 158 -13.82 27.88 -3.73
N ARG A 159 -13.82 28.20 -2.44
CA ARG A 159 -12.77 29.04 -1.83
C ARG A 159 -11.69 28.16 -1.21
N LEU A 160 -10.43 28.49 -1.51
CA LEU A 160 -9.28 27.88 -0.85
C LEU A 160 -8.80 28.76 0.32
N PRO A 161 -8.20 28.18 1.37
CA PRO A 161 -7.46 28.94 2.37
C PRO A 161 -6.13 29.46 1.80
N ALA A 162 -5.76 30.71 2.14
CA ALA A 162 -4.48 31.30 1.72
C ALA A 162 -3.33 30.76 2.58
N LEU A 163 -2.48 29.91 2.00
CA LEU A 163 -1.39 29.27 2.71
C LEU A 163 -0.34 28.71 1.74
N GLY A 164 0.83 28.40 2.27
CA GLY A 164 1.82 27.58 1.60
C GLY A 164 2.08 26.26 2.32
N VAL A 165 2.35 25.22 1.54
CA VAL A 165 2.75 23.88 1.97
C VAL A 165 4.05 23.52 1.28
N GLU A 166 5.02 23.00 2.02
CA GLU A 166 6.20 22.31 1.48
C GLU A 166 6.26 20.94 2.13
N ASP A 167 6.42 19.89 1.32
CA ASP A 167 6.19 18.53 1.80
C ASP A 167 6.96 17.49 0.97
N ALA A 168 7.23 16.34 1.59
CA ALA A 168 7.89 15.19 0.96
C ALA A 168 7.78 13.95 1.86
N PRO A 169 7.76 12.73 1.27
CA PRO A 169 7.61 11.51 2.04
C PRO A 169 8.83 11.24 2.93
N ARG A 170 8.60 10.60 4.09
CA ARG A 170 9.63 10.05 4.97
C ARG A 170 10.25 8.78 4.38
N PHE A 171 9.43 7.90 3.82
CA PHE A 171 9.88 6.61 3.27
C PHE A 171 9.59 6.47 1.77
N ARG A 172 10.42 5.67 1.09
CA ARG A 172 10.28 5.38 -0.35
C ARG A 172 9.22 4.32 -0.62
N TRP A 173 9.03 3.39 0.31
CA TRP A 173 7.97 2.37 0.27
C TRP A 173 6.87 2.71 1.27
N ARG A 174 5.66 2.97 0.77
CA ARG A 174 4.48 3.28 1.59
C ARG A 174 3.33 2.41 1.12
N GLY A 175 3.30 1.19 1.66
CA GLY A 175 2.52 0.09 1.09
C GLY A 175 1.23 -0.24 1.82
N LEU A 176 0.29 -0.80 1.07
CA LEU A 176 -0.81 -1.60 1.60
C LEU A 176 -0.80 -2.95 0.87
N MET A 177 -0.79 -4.06 1.62
CA MET A 177 -1.11 -5.37 1.06
C MET A 177 -2.62 -5.62 1.14
N LEU A 178 -3.19 -6.06 0.01
CA LEU A 178 -4.58 -6.47 -0.09
C LEU A 178 -4.66 -7.96 -0.47
N ASP A 179 -5.20 -8.77 0.44
CA ASP A 179 -5.50 -10.18 0.20
C ASP A 179 -6.78 -10.32 -0.62
N VAL A 180 -6.61 -10.76 -1.87
CA VAL A 180 -7.72 -11.09 -2.78
C VAL A 180 -7.84 -12.60 -2.99
N ALA A 181 -6.94 -13.39 -2.40
CA ALA A 181 -6.93 -14.84 -2.46
C ALA A 181 -7.97 -15.45 -1.51
N ARG A 182 -8.06 -14.97 -0.26
CA ARG A 182 -9.01 -15.52 0.73
C ARG A 182 -10.45 -15.09 0.39
N HIS A 183 -10.70 -13.81 0.14
CA HIS A 183 -11.93 -13.33 -0.47
C HIS A 183 -11.64 -12.47 -1.71
N PHE A 184 -12.27 -12.84 -2.85
CA PHE A 184 -12.03 -12.18 -4.12
C PHE A 184 -12.64 -10.78 -4.09
N MET A 185 -11.83 -9.77 -4.37
CA MET A 185 -12.30 -8.40 -4.55
C MET A 185 -12.53 -8.14 -6.05
N PRO A 186 -13.74 -7.77 -6.47
CA PRO A 186 -13.95 -7.35 -7.85
C PRO A 186 -13.09 -6.14 -8.22
N LYS A 187 -12.77 -6.00 -9.53
CA LYS A 187 -11.84 -4.99 -10.06
C LYS A 187 -12.17 -3.56 -9.63
N ASP A 188 -13.46 -3.20 -9.56
CA ASP A 188 -13.91 -1.87 -9.12
C ASP A 188 -13.57 -1.60 -7.64
N GLY A 189 -13.58 -2.63 -6.80
CA GLY A 189 -13.07 -2.59 -5.43
C GLY A 189 -11.56 -2.30 -5.39
N VAL A 190 -10.78 -2.95 -6.25
CA VAL A 190 -9.33 -2.70 -6.37
C VAL A 190 -9.07 -1.26 -6.82
N PHE A 191 -9.80 -0.74 -7.82
CA PHE A 191 -9.70 0.67 -8.22
C PHE A 191 -10.02 1.63 -7.09
N ALA A 192 -11.05 1.33 -6.30
CA ALA A 192 -11.38 2.15 -5.14
C ALA A 192 -10.25 2.15 -4.11
N TYR A 193 -9.59 1.02 -3.88
CA TYR A 193 -8.42 0.97 -3.01
C TYR A 193 -7.24 1.76 -3.59
N VAL A 194 -6.97 1.69 -4.90
CA VAL A 194 -5.95 2.54 -5.54
C VAL A 194 -6.26 4.03 -5.34
N ASP A 195 -7.53 4.46 -5.49
CA ASP A 195 -7.94 5.85 -5.22
C ASP A 195 -7.71 6.22 -3.74
N LEU A 196 -8.00 5.30 -2.81
CA LEU A 196 -7.79 5.49 -1.38
C LEU A 196 -6.30 5.60 -1.04
N LEU A 197 -5.45 4.74 -1.60
CA LEU A 197 -3.99 4.84 -1.43
C LEU A 197 -3.49 6.20 -1.90
N ALA A 198 -3.93 6.66 -3.07
CA ALA A 198 -3.53 7.94 -3.65
C ALA A 198 -3.98 9.13 -2.77
N ALA A 199 -5.22 9.09 -2.24
CA ALA A 199 -5.74 10.12 -1.34
C ALA A 199 -4.93 10.25 -0.04
N HIS A 200 -4.26 9.17 0.38
CA HIS A 200 -3.41 9.09 1.56
C HIS A 200 -1.90 9.10 1.22
N LYS A 201 -1.53 9.38 -0.05
CA LYS A 201 -0.15 9.44 -0.54
C LYS A 201 0.67 8.15 -0.35
N LEU A 202 0.01 7.00 -0.32
CA LEU A 202 0.62 5.67 -0.38
C LEU A 202 0.97 5.35 -1.84
N ASN A 203 2.10 4.68 -2.08
CA ASN A 203 2.65 4.48 -3.42
C ASN A 203 2.87 3.02 -3.81
N VAL A 204 2.53 2.07 -2.94
CA VAL A 204 2.59 0.64 -3.25
C VAL A 204 1.28 -0.06 -2.91
N LEU A 205 0.73 -0.77 -3.89
CA LEU A 205 -0.29 -1.79 -3.69
C LEU A 205 0.39 -3.15 -3.82
N HIS A 206 0.57 -3.83 -2.70
CA HIS A 206 0.99 -5.23 -2.70
C HIS A 206 -0.27 -6.11 -2.87
N LEU A 207 -0.37 -6.83 -3.98
CA LEU A 207 -1.57 -7.59 -4.32
C LEU A 207 -1.30 -9.08 -4.09
N HIS A 208 -1.84 -9.61 -2.99
CA HIS A 208 -1.72 -11.01 -2.63
C HIS A 208 -2.72 -11.86 -3.44
N LEU A 209 -2.23 -12.42 -4.57
CA LEU A 209 -3.07 -12.98 -5.64
C LEU A 209 -3.34 -14.48 -5.52
N THR A 210 -2.59 -15.20 -4.70
CA THR A 210 -2.63 -16.67 -4.68
C THR A 210 -2.49 -17.20 -3.26
N ASP A 211 -3.34 -18.14 -2.88
CA ASP A 211 -3.26 -18.85 -1.60
C ASP A 211 -3.95 -20.22 -1.70
N ASP A 212 -4.01 -20.96 -0.59
CA ASP A 212 -4.69 -22.24 -0.44
C ASP A 212 -6.19 -22.19 -0.80
N GLN A 213 -6.85 -21.06 -0.52
CA GLN A 213 -8.30 -20.88 -0.74
C GLN A 213 -8.64 -20.22 -2.08
N GLY A 214 -7.63 -19.88 -2.90
CA GLY A 214 -7.82 -19.69 -4.32
C GLY A 214 -6.71 -18.91 -5.04
N TRP A 215 -6.77 -19.00 -6.36
CA TRP A 215 -5.82 -18.41 -7.30
C TRP A 215 -6.53 -17.36 -8.16
N ARG A 216 -6.02 -16.12 -8.18
CA ARG A 216 -6.74 -14.96 -8.74
C ARG A 216 -6.18 -14.39 -10.03
N LEU A 217 -5.11 -14.95 -10.58
CA LEU A 217 -4.46 -14.42 -11.79
C LEU A 217 -4.60 -15.38 -12.98
N GLU A 218 -5.12 -14.92 -14.11
CA GLU A 218 -5.08 -15.71 -15.34
C GLU A 218 -3.63 -15.94 -15.82
N ILE A 219 -3.23 -17.21 -15.87
CA ILE A 219 -2.02 -17.67 -16.55
C ILE A 219 -2.45 -18.48 -17.76
N ARG A 220 -2.24 -17.94 -18.96
CA ARG A 220 -2.78 -18.51 -20.20
C ARG A 220 -2.21 -19.89 -20.48
N ARG A 221 -0.95 -20.12 -20.12
CA ARG A 221 -0.31 -21.44 -20.25
C ARG A 221 -0.94 -22.49 -19.32
N TYR A 222 -1.52 -22.06 -18.19
CA TYR A 222 -2.05 -22.95 -17.16
C TYR A 222 -3.50 -22.59 -16.77
N PRO A 223 -4.47 -22.76 -17.69
CA PRO A 223 -5.85 -22.28 -17.49
C PRO A 223 -6.54 -22.87 -16.25
N LYS A 224 -6.21 -24.11 -15.85
CA LYS A 224 -6.79 -24.71 -14.62
C LYS A 224 -6.50 -23.93 -13.34
N LEU A 225 -5.47 -23.08 -13.31
CA LEU A 225 -5.20 -22.24 -12.15
C LEU A 225 -6.41 -21.34 -11.82
N THR A 226 -7.14 -20.86 -12.84
CA THR A 226 -8.37 -20.07 -12.63
C THR A 226 -9.64 -20.88 -12.83
N GLU A 227 -9.67 -21.88 -13.72
CA GLU A 227 -10.86 -22.74 -13.92
C GLU A 227 -11.17 -23.60 -12.69
N VAL A 228 -10.13 -24.10 -12.01
CA VAL A 228 -10.24 -24.91 -10.78
C VAL A 228 -9.82 -24.08 -9.58
N GLY A 229 -8.57 -23.59 -9.58
CA GLY A 229 -8.00 -22.86 -8.44
C GLY A 229 -8.70 -21.54 -8.12
N GLY A 230 -9.45 -20.97 -9.07
CA GLY A 230 -10.22 -19.74 -8.89
C GLY A 230 -11.49 -19.90 -8.03
N TRP A 231 -11.89 -21.12 -7.67
CA TRP A 231 -13.16 -21.37 -6.98
C TRP A 231 -13.04 -22.39 -5.85
N ARG A 232 -13.80 -22.15 -4.77
CA ARG A 232 -14.02 -23.13 -3.70
C ARG A 232 -15.52 -23.36 -3.48
N PRO A 233 -15.94 -24.57 -3.08
CA PRO A 233 -17.36 -24.92 -3.01
C PRO A 233 -18.12 -24.27 -1.84
N ARG A 234 -17.42 -23.86 -0.79
CA ARG A 234 -17.99 -23.25 0.42
C ARG A 234 -16.91 -22.49 1.20
N THR A 235 -17.32 -21.68 2.17
CA THR A 235 -16.40 -20.89 2.98
C THR A 235 -16.68 -21.05 4.48
N LYS A 236 -15.62 -21.08 5.30
CA LYS A 236 -15.74 -21.06 6.75
C LYS A 236 -16.23 -19.69 7.22
N LEU A 237 -17.28 -19.64 8.05
CA LEU A 237 -17.77 -18.38 8.61
C LEU A 237 -17.08 -18.09 9.95
N GLY A 238 -16.28 -17.03 10.01
CA GLY A 238 -15.47 -16.67 11.17
C GLY A 238 -14.16 -17.46 11.25
N HIS A 239 -13.56 -17.51 12.43
CA HIS A 239 -12.33 -18.25 12.70
C HIS A 239 -12.48 -19.75 12.38
N ARG A 240 -11.38 -20.45 12.10
CA ARG A 240 -11.36 -21.87 11.71
C ARG A 240 -12.03 -22.82 12.72
N ALA A 241 -12.09 -22.44 14.00
CA ALA A 241 -12.77 -23.20 15.04
C ALA A 241 -14.30 -23.01 15.05
N SER A 242 -14.83 -22.07 14.27
CA SER A 242 -16.28 -21.83 14.15
C SER A 242 -17.00 -23.09 13.71
N PRO A 243 -18.21 -23.41 14.19
CA PRO A 243 -19.00 -24.51 13.63
C PRO A 243 -19.67 -24.13 12.30
N LEU A 244 -19.69 -22.84 11.95
CA LEU A 244 -20.50 -22.29 10.87
C LEU A 244 -19.79 -22.35 9.50
N TRP A 245 -20.62 -22.52 8.47
CA TRP A 245 -20.20 -22.58 7.08
C TRP A 245 -21.18 -21.79 6.21
N ASP A 246 -20.63 -21.08 5.23
CA ASP A 246 -21.41 -20.52 4.13
C ASP A 246 -21.35 -21.53 2.97
N PRO A 247 -22.48 -22.18 2.60
CA PRO A 247 -22.50 -23.18 1.55
C PRO A 247 -22.41 -22.58 0.14
N ARG A 248 -22.39 -21.25 -0.01
CA ARG A 248 -22.27 -20.60 -1.31
C ARG A 248 -20.86 -20.82 -1.87
N PRO A 249 -20.72 -21.28 -3.14
CA PRO A 249 -19.45 -21.26 -3.83
C PRO A 249 -18.88 -19.84 -3.86
N HIS A 250 -17.58 -19.72 -3.61
CA HIS A 250 -16.87 -18.45 -3.61
C HIS A 250 -15.70 -18.53 -4.57
N GLY A 251 -15.49 -17.48 -5.35
CA GLY A 251 -14.38 -17.42 -6.29
C GLY A 251 -14.42 -16.20 -7.19
N GLY A 252 -13.65 -16.30 -8.26
CA GLY A 252 -13.34 -15.20 -9.16
C GLY A 252 -11.83 -15.11 -9.39
N HIS A 253 -11.46 -14.49 -10.51
CA HIS A 253 -10.10 -14.19 -10.89
C HIS A 253 -10.08 -12.95 -11.78
N TYR A 254 -8.92 -12.35 -11.92
CA TYR A 254 -8.64 -11.29 -12.88
C TYR A 254 -8.11 -11.93 -14.16
N THR A 255 -8.67 -11.53 -15.29
CA THR A 255 -8.02 -11.78 -16.59
C THR A 255 -6.73 -10.99 -16.68
N GLN A 256 -5.86 -11.33 -17.63
CA GLN A 256 -4.67 -10.52 -17.86
C GLN A 256 -5.00 -9.07 -18.23
N ASP A 257 -6.12 -8.84 -18.93
CA ASP A 257 -6.54 -7.48 -19.30
C ASP A 257 -7.07 -6.70 -18.10
N ASP A 258 -7.75 -7.36 -17.16
CA ASP A 258 -8.11 -6.75 -15.88
C ASP A 258 -6.87 -6.28 -15.10
N ILE A 259 -5.81 -7.10 -15.08
CA ILE A 259 -4.55 -6.74 -14.44
C ILE A 259 -3.86 -5.59 -15.15
N ARG A 260 -3.79 -5.60 -16.49
CA ARG A 260 -3.25 -4.47 -17.27
C ARG A 260 -3.99 -3.18 -16.95
N GLU A 261 -5.32 -3.23 -16.79
CA GLU A 261 -6.13 -2.07 -16.41
C GLU A 261 -5.85 -1.62 -14.97
N ILE A 262 -5.75 -2.55 -14.01
CA ILE A 262 -5.36 -2.26 -12.61
C ILE A 262 -3.99 -1.58 -12.54
N VAL A 263 -3.00 -2.13 -13.24
CA VAL A 263 -1.63 -1.58 -13.29
C VAL A 263 -1.62 -0.20 -13.92
N ALA A 264 -2.32 0.00 -15.05
CA ALA A 264 -2.41 1.30 -15.71
C ALA A 264 -3.13 2.34 -14.83
N TYR A 265 -4.24 1.97 -14.21
CA TYR A 265 -5.02 2.83 -13.32
C TYR A 265 -4.22 3.27 -12.08
N ALA A 266 -3.43 2.35 -11.52
CA ALA A 266 -2.49 2.62 -10.43
C ALA A 266 -1.32 3.51 -10.86
N ALA A 267 -0.75 3.27 -12.04
CA ALA A 267 0.35 4.08 -12.56
C ALA A 267 -0.05 5.54 -12.80
N GLU A 268 -1.28 5.81 -13.26
CA GLU A 268 -1.83 7.17 -13.36
C GLU A 268 -1.92 7.91 -12.02
N ARG A 269 -1.89 7.16 -10.91
CA ARG A 269 -1.92 7.65 -9.53
C ARG A 269 -0.58 7.49 -8.82
N HIS A 270 0.48 7.21 -9.59
CA HIS A 270 1.84 7.02 -9.09
C HIS A 270 1.94 5.90 -8.03
N ILE A 271 1.11 4.87 -8.17
CA ILE A 271 1.12 3.67 -7.32
C ILE A 271 1.71 2.51 -8.12
N THR A 272 2.71 1.86 -7.54
CA THR A 272 3.28 0.62 -8.06
C THR A 272 2.46 -0.57 -7.56
N VAL A 273 2.06 -1.46 -8.45
CA VAL A 273 1.44 -2.74 -8.07
C VAL A 273 2.52 -3.81 -7.99
N VAL A 274 2.70 -4.40 -6.82
CA VAL A 274 3.63 -5.50 -6.56
C VAL A 274 2.80 -6.79 -6.50
N PRO A 275 2.95 -7.71 -7.46
CA PRO A 275 2.22 -8.98 -7.42
C PRO A 275 2.85 -9.93 -6.41
N GLU A 276 2.02 -10.74 -5.75
CA GLU A 276 2.47 -11.90 -4.98
C GLU A 276 1.97 -13.20 -5.59
N ILE A 277 2.92 -14.12 -5.85
CA ILE A 277 2.65 -15.52 -6.15
C ILE A 277 3.34 -16.34 -5.05
N ASP A 278 2.60 -16.69 -4.01
CA ASP A 278 3.15 -17.28 -2.79
C ASP A 278 3.59 -18.74 -3.00
N ILE A 279 4.86 -19.02 -2.71
CA ILE A 279 5.51 -20.31 -2.84
C ILE A 279 6.60 -20.49 -1.78
N PRO A 280 6.94 -21.73 -1.37
CA PRO A 280 6.30 -23.00 -1.73
C PRO A 280 5.15 -23.41 -0.81
N GLY A 281 4.91 -22.64 0.27
CA GLY A 281 3.70 -22.67 1.06
C GLY A 281 2.49 -22.14 0.28
N HIS A 282 1.33 -22.04 0.95
CA HIS A 282 0.13 -21.37 0.44
C HIS A 282 -0.29 -21.74 -1.01
N SER A 283 0.09 -22.94 -1.46
CA SER A 283 -0.04 -23.37 -2.87
C SER A 283 -1.20 -24.35 -3.09
N GLY A 284 -2.10 -24.50 -2.11
CA GLY A 284 -3.20 -25.47 -2.16
C GLY A 284 -4.11 -25.31 -3.39
N ALA A 285 -4.38 -24.08 -3.83
CA ALA A 285 -5.18 -23.85 -5.04
C ALA A 285 -4.45 -24.28 -6.33
N ALA A 286 -3.13 -24.06 -6.40
CA ALA A 286 -2.32 -24.50 -7.54
C ALA A 286 -2.22 -26.03 -7.58
N ILE A 287 -2.02 -26.69 -6.44
CA ILE A 287 -1.98 -28.15 -6.33
C ILE A 287 -3.35 -28.76 -6.69
N ALA A 288 -4.46 -28.15 -6.28
CA ALA A 288 -5.80 -28.61 -6.67
C ALA A 288 -6.03 -28.51 -8.19
N ALA A 289 -5.45 -27.50 -8.85
CA ALA A 289 -5.53 -27.33 -10.30
C ALA A 289 -4.60 -28.27 -11.08
N TYR A 290 -3.39 -28.49 -10.56
CA TYR A 290 -2.32 -29.34 -11.12
C TYR A 290 -1.73 -30.21 -10.02
N PRO A 291 -2.33 -31.39 -9.73
CA PRO A 291 -1.93 -32.28 -8.65
C PRO A 291 -0.46 -32.73 -8.70
N GLU A 292 0.15 -32.73 -9.89
CA GLU A 292 1.56 -33.05 -10.11
C GLU A 292 2.54 -32.04 -9.48
N LEU A 293 2.06 -30.87 -9.01
CA LEU A 293 2.87 -29.88 -8.32
C LEU A 293 3.10 -30.21 -6.83
N GLY A 294 2.25 -31.03 -6.22
CA GLY A 294 2.35 -31.43 -4.82
C GLY A 294 3.23 -32.66 -4.59
N ASN A 295 3.42 -33.04 -3.33
CA ASN A 295 4.18 -34.23 -2.92
C ASN A 295 3.36 -35.53 -3.12
N SER A 296 3.14 -35.90 -4.39
CA SER A 296 2.36 -37.07 -4.81
C SER A 296 2.98 -38.42 -4.41
N ASP A 297 4.25 -38.42 -4.01
CA ASP A 297 4.95 -39.55 -3.41
C ASP A 297 4.68 -39.73 -1.91
N VAL A 298 3.93 -38.80 -1.29
CA VAL A 298 3.56 -38.82 0.14
C VAL A 298 2.05 -38.90 0.34
N VAL A 299 1.29 -38.12 -0.42
CA VAL A 299 -0.18 -38.04 -0.33
C VAL A 299 -0.84 -38.16 -1.69
N ASP A 300 -2.10 -38.57 -1.73
CA ASP A 300 -2.91 -38.53 -2.96
C ASP A 300 -3.29 -37.09 -3.30
N THR A 301 -2.39 -36.39 -4.00
CA THR A 301 -2.59 -34.99 -4.40
C THR A 301 -3.77 -34.82 -5.36
N ALA A 302 -4.14 -35.86 -6.12
CA ALA A 302 -5.27 -35.82 -7.05
C ALA A 302 -6.63 -35.78 -6.33
N SER A 303 -6.68 -36.18 -5.06
CA SER A 303 -7.88 -36.06 -4.20
C SER A 303 -8.03 -34.70 -3.52
N LEU A 304 -7.02 -33.83 -3.59
CA LEU A 304 -7.04 -32.52 -2.95
C LEU A 304 -7.93 -31.56 -3.75
N GLY A 305 -8.64 -30.69 -3.03
CA GLY A 305 -9.40 -29.59 -3.59
C GLY A 305 -8.96 -28.25 -2.99
N VAL A 306 -9.43 -27.16 -3.60
CA VAL A 306 -9.20 -25.79 -3.08
C VAL A 306 -9.73 -25.69 -1.65
N LEU A 307 -8.90 -25.17 -0.74
CA LEU A 307 -9.18 -25.22 0.69
C LEU A 307 -10.37 -24.32 1.04
N THR A 308 -11.27 -24.82 1.90
CA THR A 308 -12.50 -24.10 2.29
C THR A 308 -12.41 -23.42 3.65
N THR A 309 -11.25 -23.47 4.30
CA THR A 309 -11.04 -23.00 5.68
C THR A 309 -9.67 -22.36 5.86
N TRP A 310 -9.46 -21.71 7.00
CA TRP A 310 -8.27 -20.93 7.33
C TRP A 310 -7.33 -21.78 8.17
N ARG A 311 -6.13 -22.05 7.67
CA ARG A 311 -5.04 -22.70 8.40
C ARG A 311 -3.81 -22.69 7.51
N THR A 312 -2.66 -22.80 8.13
CA THR A 312 -1.45 -23.31 7.48
C THR A 312 -1.75 -24.68 6.87
N ASN A 313 -1.55 -24.80 5.55
CA ASN A 313 -1.82 -26.02 4.81
C ASN A 313 -0.59 -26.94 4.80
N PRO A 314 -0.71 -28.21 5.23
CA PRO A 314 0.41 -29.15 5.17
C PRO A 314 0.77 -29.56 3.73
N ASN A 315 -0.11 -29.31 2.75
CA ASN A 315 0.14 -29.63 1.36
C ASN A 315 0.88 -28.48 0.67
N VAL A 316 2.19 -28.64 0.54
CA VAL A 316 3.10 -27.66 -0.07
C VAL A 316 3.60 -28.15 -1.42
N LEU A 317 4.21 -27.26 -2.19
CA LEU A 317 4.83 -27.64 -3.46
C LEU A 317 5.92 -28.69 -3.27
N SER A 318 6.02 -29.62 -4.22
CA SER A 318 7.15 -30.55 -4.29
C SER A 318 8.34 -29.87 -4.98
N PRO A 319 9.57 -29.95 -4.43
CA PRO A 319 10.74 -29.23 -4.96
C PRO A 319 11.38 -29.97 -6.15
N THR A 320 10.58 -30.22 -7.18
CA THR A 320 10.98 -30.93 -8.41
C THR A 320 11.27 -29.96 -9.55
N ASP A 321 11.99 -30.42 -10.57
CA ASP A 321 12.22 -29.61 -11.77
C ASP A 321 10.92 -29.30 -12.53
N ASN A 322 9.89 -30.15 -12.38
CA ASN A 322 8.57 -29.87 -12.95
C ASN A 322 7.96 -28.63 -12.29
N THR A 323 7.98 -28.57 -10.96
CA THR A 323 7.50 -27.43 -10.19
C THR A 323 8.29 -26.16 -10.52
N LEU A 324 9.63 -26.25 -10.59
CA LEU A 324 10.46 -25.10 -10.96
C LEU A 324 10.07 -24.55 -12.33
N ARG A 325 10.04 -25.39 -13.36
CA ARG A 325 9.64 -24.98 -14.73
C ARG A 325 8.20 -24.47 -14.77
N PHE A 326 7.30 -25.04 -13.97
CA PHE A 326 5.92 -24.56 -13.88
C PHE A 326 5.88 -23.10 -13.45
N TYR A 327 6.53 -22.79 -12.33
CA TYR A 327 6.52 -21.43 -11.77
C TYR A 327 7.40 -20.45 -12.56
N GLU A 328 8.47 -20.89 -13.24
CA GLU A 328 9.18 -20.06 -14.21
C GLU A 328 8.23 -19.60 -15.32
N ASN A 329 7.42 -20.50 -15.88
CA ASN A 329 6.43 -20.16 -16.91
C ASN A 329 5.31 -19.26 -16.36
N VAL A 330 4.88 -19.46 -15.11
CA VAL A 330 3.93 -18.54 -14.45
C VAL A 330 4.55 -17.15 -14.32
N LEU A 331 5.79 -17.07 -13.84
CA LEU A 331 6.47 -15.80 -13.60
C LEU A 331 6.80 -15.08 -14.91
N GLU A 332 7.06 -15.78 -16.03
CA GLU A 332 7.16 -15.17 -17.35
C GLU A 332 5.92 -14.31 -17.66
N GLU A 333 4.72 -14.88 -17.51
CA GLU A 333 3.47 -14.15 -17.75
C GLU A 333 3.24 -13.04 -16.70
N VAL A 334 3.61 -13.25 -15.43
CA VAL A 334 3.56 -12.20 -14.39
C VAL A 334 4.44 -11.00 -14.77
N LEU A 335 5.68 -11.23 -15.23
CA LEU A 335 6.60 -10.15 -15.57
C LEU A 335 6.17 -9.30 -16.77
N GLU A 336 5.34 -9.86 -17.66
CA GLU A 336 4.70 -9.12 -18.76
C GLU A 336 3.59 -8.18 -18.27
N LEU A 337 2.89 -8.54 -17.20
CA LEU A 337 1.76 -7.80 -16.66
C LEU A 337 2.17 -6.71 -15.67
N PHE A 338 3.21 -6.96 -14.89
CA PHE A 338 3.64 -6.08 -13.79
C PHE A 338 5.00 -5.45 -14.13
N PRO A 339 5.03 -4.15 -14.50
CA PRO A 339 6.27 -3.48 -14.90
C PRO A 339 7.17 -3.10 -13.71
N GLY A 340 6.69 -3.26 -12.48
CA GLY A 340 7.43 -2.93 -11.25
C GLY A 340 8.70 -3.77 -11.06
N THR A 341 9.66 -3.24 -10.31
CA THR A 341 10.94 -3.94 -10.05
C THR A 341 10.75 -5.16 -9.14
N PHE A 342 9.83 -5.09 -8.19
CA PHE A 342 9.64 -6.12 -7.17
C PHE A 342 8.53 -7.10 -7.55
N VAL A 343 8.78 -8.38 -7.27
CA VAL A 343 7.80 -9.46 -7.31
C VAL A 343 7.86 -10.18 -5.97
N HIS A 344 6.71 -10.32 -5.29
CA HIS A 344 6.63 -11.02 -4.02
C HIS A 344 6.41 -12.51 -4.27
N LEU A 345 7.22 -13.36 -3.63
CA LEU A 345 7.09 -14.82 -3.75
C LEU A 345 6.66 -15.49 -2.45
N GLY A 346 6.22 -14.70 -1.47
CA GLY A 346 5.79 -15.18 -0.16
C GLY A 346 6.93 -15.84 0.59
N GLY A 347 6.81 -17.15 0.80
CA GLY A 347 7.80 -17.97 1.49
C GLY A 347 7.51 -18.18 2.97
N ASP A 348 6.35 -17.73 3.45
CA ASP A 348 5.85 -17.91 4.80
C ASP A 348 5.20 -19.28 5.02
N GLU A 349 5.08 -19.62 6.30
CA GLU A 349 4.33 -20.76 6.84
C GLU A 349 4.45 -22.11 6.10
N CYS A 350 5.57 -22.42 5.44
CA CYS A 350 5.73 -23.67 4.68
C CYS A 350 6.09 -24.86 5.59
N PRO A 351 5.17 -25.79 5.93
CA PRO A 351 5.47 -26.91 6.82
C PRO A 351 6.36 -27.94 6.13
N LYS A 352 7.33 -28.49 6.86
CA LYS A 352 8.36 -29.37 6.29
C LYS A 352 8.01 -30.86 6.31
N ASP A 353 6.86 -31.24 6.87
CA ASP A 353 6.52 -32.65 7.12
C ASP A 353 6.41 -33.47 5.84
N GLN A 354 5.84 -32.90 4.76
CA GLN A 354 5.79 -33.60 3.47
C GLN A 354 7.17 -33.77 2.85
N TRP A 355 8.05 -32.78 2.95
CA TRP A 355 9.41 -32.90 2.43
C TRP A 355 10.27 -33.90 3.22
N LYS A 356 10.07 -33.99 4.54
CA LYS A 356 10.69 -35.03 5.39
C LYS A 356 10.27 -36.44 4.96
N ALA A 357 9.01 -36.60 4.57
CA ALA A 357 8.45 -37.88 4.15
C ALA A 357 8.68 -38.22 2.66
N SER A 358 8.92 -37.22 1.80
CA SER A 358 9.01 -37.37 0.35
C SER A 358 10.37 -37.92 -0.11
N PRO A 359 10.43 -39.12 -0.74
CA PRO A 359 11.64 -39.59 -1.39
C PRO A 359 12.23 -38.61 -2.40
N ALA A 360 11.40 -37.86 -3.15
CA ALA A 360 11.85 -36.89 -4.13
C ALA A 360 12.54 -35.67 -3.46
N ALA A 361 11.95 -35.11 -2.40
CA ALA A 361 12.54 -34.00 -1.66
C ALA A 361 13.84 -34.42 -0.95
N GLN A 362 13.85 -35.61 -0.33
CA GLN A 362 15.05 -36.15 0.30
C GLN A 362 16.18 -36.44 -0.70
N ALA A 363 15.85 -36.86 -1.94
CA ALA A 363 16.83 -36.98 -3.01
C ALA A 363 17.42 -35.61 -3.39
N ARG A 364 16.57 -34.60 -3.58
CA ARG A 364 17.00 -33.22 -3.87
C ARG A 364 17.95 -32.66 -2.80
N ILE A 365 17.66 -32.88 -1.51
CA ILE A 365 18.53 -32.49 -0.39
C ILE A 365 19.91 -33.13 -0.53
N ARG A 366 19.98 -34.44 -0.80
CA ARG A 366 21.25 -35.16 -0.97
C ARG A 366 22.02 -34.68 -2.19
N ASP A 367 21.35 -34.53 -3.33
CA ASP A 367 21.97 -34.17 -4.61
C ASP A 367 22.57 -32.76 -4.57
N LEU A 368 21.90 -31.83 -3.88
CA LEU A 368 22.37 -30.46 -3.67
C LEU A 368 23.32 -30.32 -2.47
N GLY A 369 23.52 -31.38 -1.69
CA GLY A 369 24.34 -31.34 -0.48
C GLY A 369 23.80 -30.38 0.58
N LEU A 370 22.48 -30.30 0.76
CA LEU A 370 21.81 -29.49 1.78
C LEU A 370 21.75 -30.23 3.12
N ALA A 371 21.59 -29.49 4.21
CA ALA A 371 21.52 -30.04 5.56
C ALA A 371 20.15 -30.66 5.89
N ASN A 372 19.07 -29.98 5.48
CA ASN A 372 17.69 -30.28 5.87
C ASN A 372 16.69 -29.57 4.95
N GLU A 373 15.41 -29.66 5.30
CA GLU A 373 14.29 -29.07 4.58
C GLU A 373 14.22 -27.55 4.64
N ASP A 374 14.81 -26.90 5.66
CA ASP A 374 14.87 -25.44 5.73
C ASP A 374 15.87 -24.90 4.69
N GLU A 375 17.04 -25.53 4.56
CA GLU A 375 17.97 -25.23 3.46
C GLU A 375 17.36 -25.56 2.08
N LEU A 376 16.44 -26.54 1.99
CA LEU A 376 15.71 -26.84 0.76
C LEU A 376 14.75 -25.71 0.37
N GLN A 377 14.02 -25.14 1.34
CA GLN A 377 13.20 -23.94 1.08
C GLN A 377 14.07 -22.77 0.65
N SER A 378 15.19 -22.54 1.34
CA SER A 378 16.12 -21.46 1.00
C SER A 378 16.64 -21.61 -0.44
N TRP A 379 17.04 -22.82 -0.84
CA TRP A 379 17.43 -23.12 -2.22
C TRP A 379 16.30 -22.84 -3.23
N PHE A 380 15.07 -23.26 -2.91
CA PHE A 380 13.92 -23.08 -3.79
C PHE A 380 13.61 -21.59 -4.02
N ILE A 381 13.58 -20.78 -2.95
CA ILE A 381 13.39 -19.32 -3.04
C ILE A 381 14.57 -18.66 -3.76
N ARG A 382 15.80 -19.09 -3.46
CA ARG A 382 17.02 -18.57 -4.10
C ARG A 382 17.01 -18.80 -5.60
N HIS A 383 16.54 -19.97 -6.08
CA HIS A 383 16.38 -20.26 -7.50
C HIS A 383 15.60 -19.15 -8.21
N PHE A 384 14.41 -18.82 -7.69
CA PHE A 384 13.58 -17.76 -8.28
C PHE A 384 14.16 -16.36 -8.06
N GLY A 385 14.83 -16.11 -6.94
CA GLY A 385 15.55 -14.86 -6.72
C GLY A 385 16.63 -14.61 -7.77
N LEU A 386 17.41 -15.63 -8.14
CA LEU A 386 18.40 -15.55 -9.22
C LEU A 386 17.73 -15.40 -10.60
N TRP A 387 16.68 -16.19 -10.85
CA TRP A 387 15.92 -16.16 -12.10
C TRP A 387 15.29 -14.79 -12.38
N LEU A 388 14.71 -14.16 -11.35
CA LEU A 388 14.15 -12.80 -11.42
C LEU A 388 15.23 -11.76 -11.67
N ARG A 389 16.37 -11.88 -11.00
CA ARG A 389 17.51 -10.97 -11.14
C ARG A 389 18.07 -10.95 -12.56
N GLU A 390 18.19 -12.11 -13.19
CA GLU A 390 18.62 -12.22 -14.60
C GLU A 390 17.68 -11.47 -15.56
N ARG A 391 16.44 -11.20 -15.13
CA ARG A 391 15.41 -10.48 -15.88
C ARG A 391 15.22 -9.04 -15.40
N GLY A 392 16.16 -8.52 -14.61
CA GLY A 392 16.12 -7.14 -14.10
C GLY A 392 15.06 -6.90 -13.01
N ARG A 393 14.57 -7.97 -12.38
CA ARG A 393 13.59 -7.92 -11.29
C ARG A 393 14.23 -8.27 -9.96
N ARG A 394 13.55 -7.95 -8.86
CA ARG A 394 14.00 -8.24 -7.49
C ARG A 394 12.92 -9.02 -6.76
N LEU A 395 13.34 -10.10 -6.09
CA LEU A 395 12.47 -10.84 -5.19
C LEU A 395 12.23 -10.01 -3.92
N ILE A 396 10.98 -9.99 -3.45
CA ILE A 396 10.64 -9.71 -2.06
C ILE A 396 9.90 -10.92 -1.48
N GLY A 397 10.10 -11.23 -0.21
CA GLY A 397 9.43 -12.34 0.47
C GLY A 397 9.32 -12.09 1.96
N TRP A 398 8.44 -12.84 2.62
CA TRP A 398 8.26 -12.77 4.07
C TRP A 398 9.52 -13.23 4.80
N ASP A 399 9.74 -12.77 6.03
CA ASP A 399 11.03 -12.94 6.72
C ASP A 399 11.48 -14.39 6.95
N GLU A 400 10.59 -15.39 6.82
CA GLU A 400 10.94 -16.81 6.70
C GLU A 400 11.93 -17.14 5.59
N ILE A 401 12.05 -16.32 4.52
CA ILE A 401 13.03 -16.58 3.46
C ILE A 401 14.48 -16.50 3.98
N LEU A 402 14.70 -15.92 5.16
CA LEU A 402 16.00 -15.93 5.86
C LEU A 402 16.33 -17.31 6.44
N GLU A 403 15.32 -18.14 6.73
CA GLU A 403 15.49 -19.48 7.30
C GLU A 403 16.21 -20.40 6.32
N GLY A 404 17.16 -21.18 6.83
CA GLY A 404 18.00 -22.04 5.98
C GLY A 404 18.97 -21.28 5.06
N GLY A 405 19.00 -19.94 5.10
CA GLY A 405 19.91 -19.08 4.32
C GLY A 405 21.36 -19.07 4.80
N THR A 406 21.91 -20.25 5.11
CA THR A 406 23.29 -20.41 5.56
C THR A 406 24.28 -20.11 4.42
N GLU A 407 25.55 -19.84 4.76
CA GLU A 407 26.61 -19.75 3.74
C GLU A 407 26.68 -21.01 2.86
N ARG A 408 26.38 -22.18 3.44
CA ARG A 408 26.29 -23.47 2.74
C ARG A 408 25.18 -23.48 1.69
N ALA A 409 24.00 -22.97 2.03
CA ALA A 409 22.87 -22.86 1.11
C ALA A 409 23.00 -21.66 0.14
N GLY A 410 24.05 -20.85 0.28
CA GLY A 410 24.32 -19.69 -0.56
C GLY A 410 23.52 -18.43 -0.20
N GLY A 411 22.76 -18.46 0.90
CA GLY A 411 21.93 -17.35 1.39
C GLY A 411 20.88 -16.87 0.38
N LEU A 412 20.28 -15.71 0.68
CA LEU A 412 19.36 -15.04 -0.25
C LEU A 412 20.07 -14.59 -1.53
N ALA A 413 19.33 -14.53 -2.63
CA ALA A 413 19.85 -13.98 -3.87
C ALA A 413 20.23 -12.49 -3.65
N PRO A 414 21.36 -11.99 -4.19
CA PRO A 414 21.71 -10.58 -4.07
C PRO A 414 20.61 -9.68 -4.65
N GLY A 415 20.23 -8.66 -3.89
CA GLY A 415 19.14 -7.75 -4.25
C GLY A 415 17.75 -8.18 -3.79
N THR A 416 17.60 -9.37 -3.20
CA THR A 416 16.36 -9.76 -2.50
C THR A 416 16.06 -8.77 -1.37
N ALA A 417 14.78 -8.39 -1.24
CA ALA A 417 14.26 -7.63 -0.12
C ALA A 417 13.43 -8.53 0.82
N VAL A 418 13.27 -8.12 2.08
CA VAL A 418 12.55 -8.88 3.11
C VAL A 418 11.37 -8.07 3.64
N ALA A 419 10.19 -8.67 3.67
CA ALA A 419 9.02 -8.14 4.36
C ALA A 419 8.95 -8.71 5.79
N SER A 420 9.30 -7.90 6.79
CA SER A 420 9.38 -8.34 8.20
C SER A 420 8.04 -8.26 8.88
N TRP A 421 7.40 -9.41 9.11
CA TRP A 421 6.06 -9.50 9.69
C TRP A 421 6.04 -10.12 11.08
N ARG A 422 7.02 -10.96 11.44
CA ARG A 422 7.10 -11.61 12.77
C ARG A 422 7.76 -10.71 13.83
N GLY A 423 7.51 -9.41 13.77
CA GLY A 423 8.16 -8.39 14.59
C GLY A 423 9.34 -7.71 13.90
N TYR A 424 10.30 -7.22 14.68
CA TYR A 424 11.48 -6.48 14.20
C TYR A 424 12.69 -7.37 13.95
N ALA A 425 12.75 -8.56 14.56
CA ALA A 425 13.92 -9.43 14.48
C ALA A 425 14.33 -9.78 13.03
N GLY A 426 13.37 -10.16 12.18
CA GLY A 426 13.61 -10.49 10.76
C GLY A 426 14.16 -9.29 9.99
N GLY A 427 13.54 -8.12 10.12
CA GLY A 427 13.98 -6.88 9.50
C GLY A 427 15.35 -6.43 9.97
N ILE A 428 15.67 -6.57 11.26
CA ILE A 428 16.99 -6.26 11.80
C ILE A 428 18.04 -7.20 11.20
N ALA A 429 17.77 -8.51 11.15
CA ALA A 429 18.69 -9.49 10.59
C ALA A 429 18.94 -9.25 9.09
N ALA A 430 17.89 -8.96 8.33
CA ALA A 430 17.98 -8.65 6.90
C ALA A 430 18.80 -7.38 6.63
N ALA A 431 18.50 -6.27 7.32
CA ALA A 431 19.20 -5.00 7.16
C ALA A 431 20.70 -5.12 7.50
N ARG A 432 21.04 -5.84 8.58
CA ARG A 432 22.44 -6.13 8.97
C ARG A 432 23.19 -6.98 7.95
N SER A 433 22.45 -7.80 7.20
CA SER A 433 22.98 -8.63 6.12
C SER A 433 23.01 -7.90 4.77
N GLY A 434 22.70 -6.59 4.74
CA GLY A 434 22.72 -5.75 3.54
C GLY A 434 21.52 -5.90 2.62
N HIS A 435 20.44 -6.55 3.09
CA HIS A 435 19.19 -6.68 2.35
C HIS A 435 18.25 -5.52 2.65
N ASP A 436 17.55 -5.04 1.63
CA ASP A 436 16.49 -4.06 1.80
C ASP A 436 15.30 -4.65 2.55
N VAL A 437 14.62 -3.84 3.36
CA VAL A 437 13.55 -4.28 4.25
C VAL A 437 12.29 -3.42 4.09
N VAL A 438 11.14 -4.09 4.07
CA VAL A 438 9.82 -3.47 4.25
C VAL A 438 9.26 -3.94 5.59
N MET A 439 9.01 -3.02 6.51
CA MET A 439 8.54 -3.33 7.85
C MET A 439 7.01 -3.46 7.85
N CYS A 440 6.50 -4.63 8.23
CA CYS A 440 5.07 -4.92 8.27
C CYS A 440 4.69 -5.83 9.47
N PRO A 441 5.17 -5.54 10.69
CA PRO A 441 4.99 -6.42 11.83
C PRO A 441 3.50 -6.62 12.16
N GLU A 442 3.09 -7.88 12.34
CA GLU A 442 1.76 -8.31 12.76
C GLU A 442 1.26 -7.52 13.98
N GLN A 443 2.19 -7.25 14.90
CA GLN A 443 1.93 -6.60 16.17
C GLN A 443 1.60 -5.10 16.04
N GLN A 444 1.72 -4.51 14.84
CA GLN A 444 1.49 -3.08 14.63
C GLN A 444 0.53 -2.80 13.48
N VAL A 445 0.72 -3.47 12.34
CA VAL A 445 0.12 -3.05 11.06
C VAL A 445 -0.59 -4.17 10.31
N TYR A 446 -1.00 -5.24 11.02
CA TYR A 446 -2.00 -6.17 10.52
C TYR A 446 -3.39 -5.63 10.81
N PHE A 447 -4.09 -5.25 9.75
CA PHE A 447 -5.37 -4.56 9.89
C PHE A 447 -6.53 -5.53 9.99
N ASP A 448 -6.41 -6.81 9.69
CA ASP A 448 -7.39 -7.83 10.05
C ASP A 448 -7.62 -7.96 11.58
N HIS A 449 -6.64 -7.55 12.39
CA HIS A 449 -6.77 -7.50 13.84
C HIS A 449 -7.81 -6.49 14.33
N ARG A 450 -8.55 -6.89 15.38
CA ARG A 450 -9.63 -6.09 15.99
C ARG A 450 -9.16 -4.70 16.43
N GLN A 451 -10.04 -3.72 16.28
CA GLN A 451 -9.72 -2.31 16.56
C GLN A 451 -9.98 -1.86 17.98
N ALA A 452 -10.75 -2.65 18.74
CA ALA A 452 -11.07 -2.36 20.13
C ALA A 452 -11.23 -3.65 20.94
N ALA A 453 -11.23 -3.48 22.27
CA ALA A 453 -11.33 -4.59 23.21
C ALA A 453 -12.72 -5.25 23.27
N GLY A 454 -13.78 -4.49 22.94
CA GLY A 454 -15.17 -4.88 23.19
C GLY A 454 -15.71 -5.99 22.29
N ASP A 455 -16.76 -6.65 22.78
CA ASP A 455 -17.42 -7.80 22.14
C ASP A 455 -18.24 -7.42 20.89
N ASP A 456 -18.49 -6.14 20.68
CA ASP A 456 -19.26 -5.63 19.55
C ASP A 456 -18.44 -5.58 18.25
N GLU A 457 -17.11 -5.71 18.31
CA GLU A 457 -16.28 -5.78 17.11
C GLU A 457 -16.70 -6.99 16.25
N PRO A 458 -16.97 -6.80 14.96
CA PRO A 458 -17.33 -7.91 14.08
C PRO A 458 -16.18 -8.92 13.98
N VAL A 459 -16.47 -10.20 14.26
CA VAL A 459 -15.55 -11.33 14.12
C VAL A 459 -14.14 -10.99 14.64
N PRO A 460 -13.95 -10.75 15.95
CA PRO A 460 -12.71 -10.19 16.46
C PRO A 460 -11.56 -11.20 16.28
N ILE A 461 -10.54 -10.84 15.51
CA ILE A 461 -9.31 -11.62 15.30
C ILE A 461 -8.14 -10.90 15.99
N GLY A 462 -7.23 -11.68 16.57
CA GLY A 462 -5.93 -11.20 17.02
C GLY A 462 -6.00 -10.19 18.17
N TYR A 463 -4.93 -9.42 18.28
CA TYR A 463 -4.75 -8.41 19.32
C TYR A 463 -5.56 -7.14 19.03
N VAL A 464 -5.90 -6.37 20.06
CA VAL A 464 -6.47 -5.02 19.85
C VAL A 464 -5.39 -4.14 19.26
N ARG A 465 -5.57 -3.60 18.05
CA ARG A 465 -4.70 -2.55 17.47
C ARG A 465 -5.55 -1.33 17.14
N THR A 466 -5.50 -0.33 18.00
CA THR A 466 -6.28 0.90 17.91
C THR A 466 -5.72 1.87 16.85
N LEU A 467 -6.44 2.97 16.60
CA LEU A 467 -5.92 4.08 15.79
C LEU A 467 -4.65 4.69 16.38
N GLU A 468 -4.59 4.84 17.71
CA GLU A 468 -3.40 5.36 18.39
C GLU A 468 -2.23 4.41 18.27
N ASP A 469 -2.42 3.11 18.49
CA ASP A 469 -1.35 2.10 18.36
C ASP A 469 -0.66 2.22 16.99
N VAL A 470 -1.44 2.34 15.91
CA VAL A 470 -0.91 2.50 14.55
C VAL A 470 -0.20 3.84 14.38
N TYR A 471 -0.73 4.94 14.92
CA TYR A 471 -0.06 6.24 14.90
C TYR A 471 1.27 6.26 15.69
N ARG A 472 1.39 5.39 16.70
CA ARG A 472 2.59 5.27 17.56
C ARG A 472 3.65 4.33 16.99
N PHE A 473 3.34 3.58 15.94
CA PHE A 473 4.25 2.65 15.29
C PHE A 473 5.48 3.38 14.71
N GLU A 474 6.69 2.90 15.04
CA GLU A 474 7.94 3.40 14.48
C GLU A 474 8.56 2.33 13.56
N PRO A 475 8.49 2.52 12.22
CA PRO A 475 9.00 1.53 11.27
C PRO A 475 10.48 1.20 11.42
N VAL A 476 11.34 2.14 11.81
CA VAL A 476 12.77 1.89 11.92
C VAL A 476 13.11 1.36 13.31
N PRO A 477 13.57 0.10 13.45
CA PRO A 477 13.93 -0.44 14.75
C PRO A 477 15.07 0.37 15.39
N PRO A 478 15.01 0.71 16.69
CA PRO A 478 16.04 1.49 17.37
C PRO A 478 17.40 0.77 17.47
N GLN A 479 17.44 -0.53 17.20
CA GLN A 479 18.64 -1.36 17.19
C GLN A 479 19.47 -1.20 15.90
N LEU A 480 18.94 -0.53 14.88
CA LEU A 480 19.65 -0.29 13.62
C LEU A 480 20.45 1.02 13.70
N GLY A 481 21.73 0.94 13.34
CA GLY A 481 22.56 2.13 13.11
C GLY A 481 22.15 2.85 11.81
N GLU A 482 22.70 4.05 11.57
CA GLU A 482 22.34 4.87 10.40
C GLU A 482 22.51 4.13 9.05
N ALA A 483 23.61 3.41 8.89
CA ALA A 483 23.88 2.65 7.66
C ALA A 483 22.85 1.52 7.44
N GLU A 484 22.53 0.78 8.49
CA GLU A 484 21.56 -0.33 8.44
C GLU A 484 20.13 0.18 8.26
N ALA A 485 19.79 1.30 8.91
CA ALA A 485 18.50 1.97 8.76
C ALA A 485 18.27 2.44 7.30
N GLY A 486 19.33 2.72 6.54
CA GLY A 486 19.27 3.03 5.12
C GLY A 486 18.68 1.90 4.25
N HIS A 487 18.71 0.65 4.72
CA HIS A 487 18.07 -0.50 4.06
C HIS A 487 16.57 -0.60 4.32
N VAL A 488 16.02 0.12 5.31
CA VAL A 488 14.57 0.16 5.53
C VAL A 488 13.94 1.03 4.45
N LEU A 489 13.37 0.41 3.42
CA LEU A 489 12.70 1.10 2.32
C LEU A 489 11.47 1.86 2.80
N GLY A 490 10.80 1.31 3.82
CA GLY A 490 9.65 1.87 4.48
C GLY A 490 8.82 0.80 5.17
N ALA A 491 7.50 1.00 5.19
CA ALA A 491 6.57 0.09 5.86
C ALA A 491 5.35 -0.23 5.01
N GLN A 492 4.64 -1.27 5.42
CA GLN A 492 3.41 -1.73 4.79
C GLN A 492 2.40 -2.17 5.83
N ALA A 493 1.13 -1.80 5.65
CA ALA A 493 0.01 -2.40 6.36
C ALA A 493 -0.53 -3.60 5.59
N ASN A 494 -0.89 -4.67 6.28
CA ASN A 494 -1.40 -5.89 5.65
C ASN A 494 -2.89 -6.09 5.97
N VAL A 495 -3.67 -6.46 4.96
CA VAL A 495 -5.11 -6.72 5.07
C VAL A 495 -5.39 -8.15 4.60
N TRP A 496 -5.37 -9.09 5.53
CA TRP A 496 -5.72 -10.49 5.32
C TRP A 496 -7.24 -10.70 5.41
N THR A 497 -7.84 -11.37 4.42
CA THR A 497 -9.29 -11.28 4.20
C THR A 497 -10.08 -12.52 4.62
N GLU A 498 -9.57 -13.40 5.48
CA GLU A 498 -10.29 -14.61 5.94
C GLU A 498 -11.68 -14.30 6.50
N VAL A 499 -11.81 -13.17 7.20
CA VAL A 499 -13.07 -12.71 7.82
C VAL A 499 -13.57 -11.38 7.24
N MET A 500 -13.15 -11.07 6.00
CA MET A 500 -13.56 -9.89 5.27
C MET A 500 -14.24 -10.26 3.94
N GLU A 501 -15.53 -10.58 4.02
CA GLU A 501 -16.28 -11.19 2.91
C GLU A 501 -16.58 -10.25 1.73
N ASP A 502 -16.54 -8.94 1.96
CA ASP A 502 -16.84 -7.91 0.95
C ASP A 502 -16.07 -6.61 1.22
N ARG A 503 -16.08 -5.71 0.23
CA ARG A 503 -15.37 -4.41 0.33
C ARG A 503 -15.77 -3.60 1.56
N ARG A 504 -17.04 -3.59 1.99
CA ARG A 504 -17.46 -2.80 3.16
C ARG A 504 -16.81 -3.33 4.44
N ARG A 505 -16.63 -4.65 4.51
CA ARG A 505 -15.91 -5.30 5.61
C ARG A 505 -14.42 -4.97 5.59
N VAL A 506 -13.79 -4.97 4.41
CA VAL A 506 -12.40 -4.53 4.24
C VAL A 506 -12.24 -3.05 4.63
N ASP A 507 -13.14 -2.17 4.19
CA ASP A 507 -13.15 -0.75 4.54
C ASP A 507 -13.24 -0.54 6.06
N TYR A 508 -14.18 -1.22 6.73
CA TYR A 508 -14.36 -1.14 8.19
C TYR A 508 -13.07 -1.49 8.91
N GLN A 509 -12.41 -2.53 8.44
CA GLN A 509 -11.26 -3.12 9.09
C GLN A 509 -9.98 -2.30 8.79
N THR A 510 -9.90 -1.67 7.62
CA THR A 510 -8.76 -0.85 7.18
C THR A 510 -8.82 0.57 7.76
N PHE A 511 -10.01 1.19 7.81
CA PHE A 511 -10.18 2.58 8.20
C PHE A 511 -10.86 2.73 9.56
N PRO A 512 -10.40 3.67 10.41
CA PRO A 512 -9.52 4.81 10.08
C PRO A 512 -8.01 4.55 10.19
N ARG A 513 -7.56 3.35 10.58
CA ARG A 513 -6.14 3.07 10.85
C ARG A 513 -5.20 3.34 9.69
N LEU A 514 -5.63 3.15 8.44
CA LEU A 514 -4.80 3.49 7.29
C LEU A 514 -4.46 4.98 7.20
N ALA A 515 -5.31 5.87 7.70
CA ALA A 515 -5.00 7.30 7.74
C ALA A 515 -3.87 7.61 8.74
N ALA A 516 -3.85 6.94 9.90
CA ALA A 516 -2.73 7.02 10.84
C ALA A 516 -1.45 6.41 10.26
N PHE A 517 -1.56 5.24 9.62
CA PHE A 517 -0.42 4.60 8.97
C PHE A 517 0.18 5.47 7.87
N ALA A 518 -0.66 6.08 7.03
CA ALA A 518 -0.23 7.02 6.00
C ALA A 518 0.58 8.17 6.57
N GLU A 519 0.20 8.70 7.74
CA GLU A 519 0.97 9.71 8.44
C GLU A 519 2.31 9.19 8.94
N VAL A 520 2.34 7.99 9.52
CA VAL A 520 3.59 7.34 9.97
C VAL A 520 4.61 7.18 8.83
N VAL A 521 4.14 6.83 7.64
CA VAL A 521 5.04 6.54 6.51
C VAL A 521 5.32 7.76 5.61
N TRP A 522 4.56 8.84 5.76
CA TRP A 522 4.73 10.07 5.00
C TRP A 522 5.42 11.18 5.81
N SER A 523 4.92 11.47 7.01
CA SER A 523 5.29 12.66 7.77
C SER A 523 6.60 12.47 8.54
N ALA A 524 7.33 13.56 8.72
CA ALA A 524 8.45 13.60 9.65
C ALA A 524 7.90 13.73 11.08
N LEU A 525 7.69 12.59 11.74
CA LEU A 525 7.15 12.52 13.09
C LEU A 525 8.27 12.49 14.14
N PRO A 526 8.05 13.05 15.35
CA PRO A 526 8.90 12.80 16.50
C PRO A 526 9.00 11.30 16.81
N PRO A 527 10.05 10.88 17.54
CA PRO A 527 10.12 9.52 18.08
C PRO A 527 8.87 9.17 18.89
N SER A 528 8.47 7.91 18.89
CA SER A 528 7.45 7.42 19.83
C SER A 528 8.08 7.39 21.25
N PRO A 529 7.44 7.88 22.33
CA PRO A 529 6.04 8.29 22.48
C PRO A 529 5.76 9.80 22.33
N GLU A 530 6.70 10.60 21.85
CA GLU A 530 6.58 12.08 21.79
C GLU A 530 5.61 12.59 20.72
N ARG A 531 5.14 11.72 19.82
CA ARG A 531 4.14 12.11 18.81
C ARG A 531 2.88 12.66 19.48
N ASP A 532 2.24 13.66 18.89
CA ASP A 532 1.02 14.22 19.46
C ASP A 532 -0.19 13.50 18.85
N PHE A 533 -0.77 12.55 19.58
CA PHE A 533 -1.96 11.83 19.10
C PHE A 533 -3.22 12.68 19.21
N THR A 534 -3.30 13.58 20.20
CA THR A 534 -4.42 14.50 20.36
C THR A 534 -4.51 15.46 19.17
N GLU A 535 -3.37 15.95 18.68
CA GLU A 535 -3.30 16.77 17.47
C GLU A 535 -3.77 15.99 16.23
N PHE A 536 -3.27 14.75 16.06
CA PHE A 536 -3.69 13.88 14.95
C PHE A 536 -5.19 13.57 15.01
N GLU A 537 -5.73 13.23 16.19
CA GLU A 537 -7.16 12.98 16.40
C GLU A 537 -8.00 14.22 16.06
N GLY A 538 -7.51 15.42 16.40
CA GLY A 538 -8.12 16.69 16.01
C GLY A 538 -8.25 16.85 14.50
N ARG A 539 -7.22 16.47 13.72
CA ARG A 539 -7.29 16.47 12.24
C ARG A 539 -8.20 15.38 11.69
N MET A 540 -8.25 14.22 12.35
CA MET A 540 -9.14 13.13 11.98
C MET A 540 -10.62 13.53 12.02
N ALA A 541 -11.03 14.45 12.90
CA ALA A 541 -12.40 14.96 12.95
C ALA A 541 -12.87 15.50 11.59
N ALA A 542 -12.02 16.26 10.90
CA ALA A 542 -12.29 16.73 9.52
C ALA A 542 -12.08 15.62 8.48
N HIS A 543 -11.14 14.71 8.72
CA HIS A 543 -10.82 13.63 7.80
C HIS A 543 -11.95 12.59 7.68
N TYR A 544 -12.73 12.34 8.74
CA TYR A 544 -13.89 11.44 8.66
C TYR A 544 -14.90 11.88 7.60
N ALA A 545 -15.14 13.19 7.44
CA ALA A 545 -15.99 13.71 6.38
C ALA A 545 -15.44 13.42 4.98
N ARG A 546 -14.10 13.36 4.82
CA ARG A 546 -13.47 12.93 3.55
C ARG A 546 -13.68 11.45 3.30
N LEU A 547 -13.57 10.61 4.33
CA LEU A 547 -13.88 9.18 4.23
C LEU A 547 -15.36 8.95 3.85
N ASP A 548 -16.29 9.72 4.43
CA ASP A 548 -17.70 9.71 4.03
C ASP A 548 -17.88 10.12 2.56
N ALA A 549 -17.19 11.17 2.09
CA ALA A 549 -17.26 11.62 0.70
C ALA A 549 -16.68 10.61 -0.30
N LEU A 550 -15.65 9.86 0.12
CA LEU A 550 -15.05 8.73 -0.61
C LEU A 550 -15.90 7.46 -0.57
N GLY A 551 -16.96 7.43 0.26
CA GLY A 551 -17.83 6.27 0.41
C GLY A 551 -17.20 5.10 1.17
N VAL A 552 -16.25 5.37 2.07
CA VAL A 552 -15.55 4.34 2.84
C VAL A 552 -16.43 3.87 4.01
N SER A 553 -16.66 2.57 4.14
CA SER A 553 -17.43 2.00 5.24
C SER A 553 -16.61 1.82 6.54
N TYR A 554 -15.88 2.86 6.96
CA TYR A 554 -14.93 2.84 8.08
C TYR A 554 -15.56 2.50 9.44
N ARG A 555 -14.73 2.07 10.41
CA ARG A 555 -15.14 1.91 11.82
C ARG A 555 -15.33 3.29 12.48
N PRO A 556 -16.53 3.67 12.93
CA PRO A 556 -16.72 4.94 13.62
C PRO A 556 -15.90 5.04 14.92
N PRO A 557 -15.51 6.25 15.35
CA PRO A 557 -14.86 6.46 16.64
C PRO A 557 -15.66 5.89 17.82
N THR A 558 -16.99 5.93 17.73
CA THR A 558 -17.94 5.44 18.74
C THR A 558 -18.16 3.93 18.70
N GLY A 559 -17.47 3.19 17.82
CA GLY A 559 -17.61 1.74 17.64
C GLY A 559 -18.53 1.35 16.47
N PRO A 560 -18.71 0.04 16.24
CA PRO A 560 -19.43 -0.47 15.08
C PRO A 560 -20.92 -0.10 15.09
N ARG A 561 -21.38 0.43 13.95
CA ARG A 561 -22.81 0.64 13.67
C ARG A 561 -23.54 -0.71 13.61
N PRO A 562 -24.86 -0.78 13.85
CA PRO A 562 -25.58 -2.06 13.91
C PRO A 562 -25.35 -2.98 12.70
N TRP A 563 -25.31 -2.45 11.47
CA TRP A 563 -25.07 -3.25 10.25
C TRP A 563 -23.60 -3.67 10.03
N GLN A 564 -22.67 -3.07 10.78
CA GLN A 564 -21.26 -3.44 10.76
C GLN A 564 -20.95 -4.60 11.71
N ARG A 565 -21.82 -4.87 12.70
CA ARG A 565 -21.65 -5.97 13.66
C ARG A 565 -21.90 -7.33 12.99
N ARG A 566 -21.38 -8.40 13.62
CA ARG A 566 -21.56 -9.81 13.22
C ARG A 566 -21.78 -10.71 14.44
N PRO A 567 -22.87 -10.53 15.20
CA PRO A 567 -23.12 -11.34 16.39
C PRO A 567 -23.26 -12.83 16.04
N GLY A 568 -22.74 -13.71 16.89
CA GLY A 568 -22.82 -15.17 16.72
C GLY A 568 -21.80 -15.77 15.74
N ILE A 569 -20.97 -14.97 15.08
CA ILE A 569 -19.86 -15.46 14.26
C ILE A 569 -18.59 -15.50 15.11
N LEU A 570 -18.01 -16.70 15.26
CA LEU A 570 -16.86 -16.91 16.15
C LEU A 570 -15.59 -16.23 15.60
N GLY A 571 -14.99 -15.35 16.38
CA GLY A 571 -13.63 -14.84 16.16
C GLY A 571 -12.55 -15.64 16.91
N ARG A 572 -11.38 -15.03 17.10
CA ARG A 572 -10.31 -15.48 17.99
C ARG A 572 -9.58 -14.24 18.53
N PRO A 573 -10.20 -13.50 19.47
CA PRO A 573 -9.51 -12.40 20.12
C PRO A 573 -8.33 -12.94 20.93
N LEU A 574 -7.22 -12.22 20.91
CA LEU A 574 -6.09 -12.43 21.79
C LEU A 574 -6.07 -11.31 22.82
N ASP A 575 -5.86 -11.68 24.09
CA ASP A 575 -5.78 -10.75 25.21
C ASP A 575 -4.35 -10.28 25.45
N GLY A 576 -4.24 -9.10 26.06
CA GLY A 576 -2.96 -8.45 26.36
C GLY A 576 -2.35 -7.71 25.17
N SER A 577 -1.19 -7.10 25.43
CA SER A 577 -0.39 -6.47 24.38
C SER A 577 0.28 -7.54 23.52
N PRO A 578 0.38 -7.33 22.19
CA PRO A 578 1.14 -8.24 21.35
C PRO A 578 2.60 -8.28 21.83
N PRO A 579 3.28 -9.44 21.78
CA PRO A 579 4.67 -9.55 22.19
C PRO A 579 5.54 -8.67 21.29
N PHE A 580 6.44 -7.86 21.87
CA PHE A 580 7.49 -7.21 21.10
C PHE A 580 8.54 -8.27 20.76
N VAL A 581 8.54 -8.72 19.50
CA VAL A 581 9.50 -9.70 18.96
C VAL A 581 10.53 -9.00 18.09
#